data_AF-A0A963JY87-F1
#
_entry.id   AF-A0A963JY87-F1
#
_cell.length_a   1.000
_cell.length_b   1.000
_cell.length_c   1.000
_cell.angle_alpha   90.00
_cell.angle_beta   90.00
_cell.angle_gamma   90.00
#
_symmetry.space_group_name_H-M   'P 1'
#
loop_
_entity.id
_entity.type
_entity.pdbx_description
1 polymer ?
#
loop_
_entity_poly.entity_id
_entity_poly.type
_entity_poly.pdbx_seq_one_letter_code
_entity_poly.pdbx_strand_id
1 'polypeptide(L)'
;MNKGSDMGTRLLVIGPDGHEVAAAVGMAVASGAKIRRAADRAAALALLRAGQGADLVLVDLDADVAGLIRDLRDERFHLPVVAYGIAADPVAAVA
;
A
#
# COMPACT_ATOMS: atom_id res chain seq x y z
N MET A 1 3.53 -26.16 -19.69
CA MET A 1 4.01 -24.95 -18.99
C MET A 1 3.35 -23.73 -19.61
N ASN A 2 2.70 -22.77 -18.95
CA ASN A 2 2.40 -22.53 -17.54
C ASN A 2 1.03 -21.84 -17.51
N LYS A 3 0.02 -22.45 -16.88
CA LYS A 3 -1.28 -21.79 -16.64
C LYS A 3 -1.22 -21.04 -15.31
N GLY A 4 -1.14 -19.71 -15.38
CA GLY A 4 -1.94 -18.80 -14.54
C GLY A 4 -1.69 -18.70 -13.02
N SER A 5 -0.58 -19.19 -12.46
CA SER A 5 -0.33 -19.14 -11.02
C SER A 5 0.31 -17.83 -10.51
N ASP A 6 0.31 -16.73 -11.29
CA ASP A 6 1.04 -15.49 -10.97
C ASP A 6 0.18 -14.24 -10.72
N MET A 7 -1.16 -14.37 -10.65
CA MET A 7 -2.07 -13.22 -10.52
C MET A 7 -2.58 -13.03 -9.08
N GLY A 8 -1.69 -13.11 -8.11
CA GLY A 8 -1.98 -12.66 -6.75
C GLY A 8 -1.98 -11.13 -6.65
N THR A 9 -2.92 -10.55 -5.91
CA THR A 9 -3.00 -9.10 -5.67
C THR A 9 -1.67 -8.56 -5.18
N ARG A 10 -1.19 -7.46 -5.77
CA ARG A 10 0.04 -6.76 -5.39
C ARG A 10 -0.30 -5.63 -4.43
N LEU A 11 0.07 -5.80 -3.16
CA LEU A 11 -0.03 -4.74 -2.16
C LEU A 11 1.32 -4.04 -1.99
N LEU A 12 1.28 -2.70 -2.04
CA LEU A 12 2.36 -1.87 -1.53
C LEU A 12 1.98 -1.34 -0.16
N VAL A 13 2.75 -1.67 0.88
CA VAL A 13 2.51 -1.23 2.26
C VAL A 13 3.49 -0.13 2.63
N ILE A 14 2.98 0.96 3.19
CA ILE A 14 3.75 2.10 3.69
C ILE A 14 3.42 2.27 5.18
N GLY A 15 4.43 2.17 6.04
CA GLY A 15 4.26 2.25 7.48
C GLY A 15 5.20 1.31 8.22
N PRO A 16 5.25 1.40 9.56
CA PRO A 16 6.10 0.55 10.38
C PRO A 16 5.69 -0.93 10.29
N ASP A 17 6.61 -1.83 10.67
CA ASP A 17 6.33 -3.28 10.83
C ASP A 17 5.49 -3.56 12.09
N GLY A 18 4.44 -2.77 12.32
CA GLY A 18 3.57 -2.84 13.48
C GLY A 18 2.71 -4.11 13.52
N HIS A 19 2.35 -4.53 14.73
CA HIS A 19 1.58 -5.76 14.96
C HIS A 19 0.18 -5.74 14.31
N GLU A 20 -0.47 -4.58 14.18
CA GLU A 20 -1.84 -4.52 13.65
C GLU A 20 -1.91 -4.87 12.16
N VAL A 21 -0.97 -4.36 11.37
CA VAL A 21 -0.94 -4.59 9.91
C VAL A 21 -0.33 -5.95 9.58
N ALA A 22 0.48 -6.51 10.47
CA ALA A 22 1.15 -7.79 10.27
C ALA A 22 0.15 -8.95 10.11
N ALA A 23 -0.94 -8.98 10.89
CA ALA A 23 -1.95 -10.03 10.79
C ALA A 23 -2.69 -9.99 9.44
N ALA A 24 -3.17 -8.81 9.04
CA ALA A 24 -3.85 -8.61 7.76
C ALA A 24 -2.93 -8.92 6.57
N VAL A 25 -1.68 -8.48 6.63
CA VAL A 25 -0.65 -8.80 5.63
C VAL A 25 -0.40 -10.31 5.58
N GLY A 26 -0.31 -10.99 6.73
CA GLY A 26 -0.16 -12.43 6.80
C GLY A 26 -1.31 -13.18 6.14
N MET A 27 -2.55 -12.74 6.36
CA MET A 27 -3.73 -13.29 5.68
C MET A 27 -3.69 -13.04 4.17
N ALA A 28 -3.28 -11.85 3.74
CA ALA A 28 -3.13 -11.52 2.32
C ALA A 28 -2.08 -12.40 1.65
N VAL A 29 -0.90 -12.59 2.26
CA VAL A 29 0.14 -13.51 1.78
C VAL A 29 -0.39 -14.94 1.69
N ALA A 30 -1.11 -15.42 2.71
CA ALA A 30 -1.72 -16.75 2.70
C ALA A 30 -2.75 -16.92 1.56
N SER A 31 -3.42 -15.84 1.15
CA SER A 31 -4.30 -15.81 -0.03
C SER A 31 -3.57 -15.69 -1.37
N GLY A 32 -2.24 -15.63 -1.37
CA GLY A 32 -1.40 -15.51 -2.56
C GLY A 32 -1.04 -14.08 -2.97
N ALA A 33 -1.35 -13.08 -2.14
CA ALA A 33 -0.97 -11.69 -2.44
C ALA A 33 0.54 -11.50 -2.40
N LYS A 34 1.06 -10.67 -3.31
CA LYS A 34 2.46 -10.25 -3.35
C LYS A 34 2.58 -8.94 -2.57
N ILE A 35 3.35 -8.95 -1.49
CA ILE A 35 3.50 -7.78 -0.62
C ILE A 35 4.86 -7.13 -0.87
N ARG A 36 4.86 -5.81 -1.06
CA ARG A 36 6.07 -4.98 -1.03
C ARG A 36 5.94 -3.94 0.07
N ARG A 37 7.02 -3.64 0.75
CA ARG A 37 7.07 -2.59 1.77
C ARG A 37 7.93 -1.43 1.33
N ALA A 38 7.50 -0.22 1.67
CA ALA A 38 8.26 1.00 1.55
C ALA A 38 8.36 1.65 2.94
N ALA A 39 9.54 2.17 3.27
CA ALA A 39 9.77 2.82 4.56
C ALA A 39 8.98 4.14 4.69
N ASP A 40 8.75 4.83 3.57
CA ASP A 40 8.06 6.11 3.53
C ASP A 40 7.45 6.36 2.13
N ARG A 41 6.80 7.53 1.98
CA ARG A 41 6.21 8.01 0.73
C ARG A 41 7.23 8.06 -0.42
N ALA A 42 8.45 8.54 -0.17
CA ALA A 42 9.45 8.71 -1.22
C ALA A 42 9.91 7.37 -1.78
N ALA A 43 10.15 6.39 -0.89
CA ALA A 43 10.45 5.02 -1.26
C ALA A 43 9.29 4.39 -2.04
N ALA A 44 8.05 4.59 -1.62
CA ALA A 44 6.88 4.06 -2.30
C ALA A 44 6.76 4.57 -3.74
N LEU A 45 6.91 5.89 -3.94
CA LEU A 45 6.90 6.51 -5.26
C LEU A 45 8.07 6.01 -6.11
N ALA A 46 9.26 5.83 -5.53
CA ALA A 46 10.40 5.28 -6.26
C ALA A 46 10.12 3.86 -6.81
N LEU A 47 9.47 3.00 -6.01
CA LEU A 47 9.07 1.67 -6.46
C LEU A 47 8.05 1.75 -7.61
N LEU A 48 7.02 2.59 -7.49
CA LEU A 48 6.01 2.78 -8.52
C LEU A 48 6.61 3.32 -9.83
N ARG A 49 7.46 4.35 -9.75
CA ARG A 49 8.20 4.93 -10.88
C ARG A 49 9.13 3.93 -11.55
N ALA A 50 9.69 2.98 -10.81
CA ALA A 50 10.50 1.89 -11.33
C ALA A 50 9.68 0.79 -12.07
N GLY A 51 8.38 1.02 -12.31
CA GLY A 51 7.52 0.10 -13.04
C GLY A 51 7.12 -1.15 -12.25
N GLN A 52 7.33 -1.14 -10.93
CA GLN A 52 7.03 -2.29 -10.10
C GLN A 52 5.53 -2.55 -9.94
N GLY A 53 4.73 -1.49 -10.11
CA GLY A 53 3.27 -1.50 -10.03
C GLY A 53 2.74 -1.92 -8.66
N ALA A 54 1.48 -1.60 -8.41
CA ALA A 54 0.71 -2.10 -7.29
C ALA A 54 -0.76 -2.09 -7.68
N ASP A 55 -1.54 -3.02 -7.14
CA ASP A 55 -2.98 -3.04 -7.35
C ASP A 55 -3.68 -2.19 -6.28
N LEU A 56 -3.04 -1.99 -5.11
CA LEU A 56 -3.44 -1.02 -4.09
C LEU A 56 -2.26 -0.62 -3.19
N VAL A 57 -2.39 0.53 -2.54
CA VAL A 57 -1.49 0.98 -1.48
C VAL A 57 -2.20 0.92 -0.14
N LEU A 58 -1.56 0.27 0.83
CA LEU A 58 -1.98 0.25 2.23
C LEU A 58 -1.04 1.18 3.00
N VAL A 59 -1.53 2.29 3.54
CA VAL A 59 -0.72 3.35 4.16
C VAL A 59 -1.14 3.60 5.61
N ASP A 60 -0.17 3.69 6.51
CA ASP A 60 -0.40 4.04 7.91
C ASP A 60 -0.94 5.49 8.03
N LEU A 61 -1.94 5.72 8.88
CA LEU A 61 -2.54 7.04 9.11
C LEU A 61 -1.54 8.05 9.69
N ASP A 62 -0.52 7.58 10.42
CA ASP A 62 0.55 8.45 10.94
C ASP A 62 1.56 8.85 9.84
N ALA A 63 1.49 8.26 8.65
CA ALA A 63 2.22 8.72 7.48
C ALA A 63 1.51 9.87 6.75
N ASP A 64 2.23 10.59 5.87
CA ASP A 64 1.65 11.68 5.08
C ASP A 64 0.74 11.16 3.94
N VAL A 65 -0.48 10.72 4.28
CA VAL A 65 -1.49 10.19 3.35
C VAL A 65 -1.91 11.23 2.32
N ALA A 66 -2.15 12.48 2.75
CA ALA A 66 -2.56 13.55 1.84
C ALA A 66 -1.45 13.90 0.83
N GLY A 67 -0.20 13.92 1.28
CA GLY A 67 0.97 14.04 0.42
C GLY A 67 1.09 12.90 -0.58
N LEU A 68 0.94 11.66 -0.13
CA LEU A 68 0.95 10.49 -1.00
C LEU A 68 -0.14 10.59 -2.09
N ILE A 69 -1.38 10.92 -1.74
CA ILE A 69 -2.48 11.04 -2.71
C ILE A 69 -2.19 12.13 -3.75
N ARG A 70 -1.62 13.27 -3.33
CA ARG A 70 -1.20 14.35 -4.26
C ARG A 70 -0.14 13.85 -5.23
N ASP A 71 0.93 13.23 -4.73
CA ASP A 71 2.02 12.74 -5.58
C ASP A 71 1.53 11.67 -6.57
N LEU A 72 0.70 10.72 -6.11
CA LEU A 72 0.09 9.70 -6.97
C LEU A 72 -0.76 10.34 -8.09
N ARG A 73 -1.53 11.38 -7.77
CA ARG A 73 -2.36 12.12 -8.74
C ARG A 73 -1.51 12.87 -9.76
N ASP A 74 -0.50 13.60 -9.30
CA ASP A 74 0.36 14.42 -10.15
C ASP A 74 1.16 13.55 -11.13
N GLU A 75 1.56 12.36 -10.70
CA GLU A 75 2.26 11.37 -11.51
C GLU A 75 1.35 10.41 -12.28
N ARG A 76 0.03 10.57 -12.15
CA ARG A 76 -1.01 9.76 -12.83
C ARG A 76 -0.95 8.26 -12.51
N PHE A 77 -0.58 7.92 -11.28
CA PHE A 77 -0.75 6.57 -10.76
C PHE A 77 -2.22 6.34 -10.37
N HIS A 78 -2.88 5.41 -11.06
CA HIS A 78 -4.29 5.06 -10.82
C HIS A 78 -4.41 3.76 -10.02
N LEU A 79 -4.39 3.87 -8.70
CA LEU A 79 -4.60 2.77 -7.78
C LEU A 79 -5.29 3.24 -6.50
N PRO A 80 -6.12 2.39 -5.86
CA PRO A 80 -6.74 2.71 -4.59
C PRO A 80 -5.69 2.85 -3.48
N VAL A 81 -5.94 3.83 -2.60
CA VAL A 81 -5.19 4.04 -1.35
C VAL A 81 -6.13 3.70 -0.20
N VAL A 82 -5.67 2.84 0.70
CA VAL A 82 -6.38 2.45 1.91
C VAL A 82 -5.54 2.86 3.10
N ALA A 83 -6.03 3.81 3.89
CA ALA A 83 -5.39 4.20 5.12
C ALA A 83 -5.77 3.24 6.26
N TYR A 84 -4.80 2.88 7.12
CA TYR A 84 -5.03 2.04 8.30
C TYR A 84 -4.45 2.68 9.56
N GLY A 85 -5.00 2.34 10.72
CA GLY A 85 -4.50 2.78 12.02
C GLY A 85 -5.47 2.43 13.15
N ILE A 86 -4.94 2.28 14.37
CA ILE A 86 -5.72 2.13 15.60
C ILE A 86 -6.26 3.48 16.08
N ALA A 87 -7.51 3.47 16.58
CA ALA A 87 -8.21 4.67 17.04
C ALA A 87 -8.28 5.81 16.01
N ALA A 88 -8.40 5.45 14.72
CA ALA A 88 -8.57 6.40 13.63
C ALA A 88 -9.72 7.37 13.93
N ASP A 89 -9.39 8.66 14.10
CA ASP A 89 -10.39 9.72 13.99
C ASP A 89 -10.96 9.64 12.56
N PRO A 90 -12.28 9.44 12.38
CA PRO A 90 -12.89 9.36 11.06
C PRO A 90 -12.52 10.56 10.16
N VAL A 91 -12.20 11.71 10.73
CA VAL A 91 -11.76 12.91 9.99
C VAL A 91 -10.37 12.72 9.38
N ALA A 92 -9.46 11.98 10.04
CA ALA A 92 -8.14 11.67 9.49
C ALA A 92 -8.19 10.62 8.36
N ALA A 93 -9.25 9.80 8.33
CA ALA A 93 -9.46 8.79 7.29
C ALA A 93 -10.12 9.32 6.00
N VAL A 94 -10.60 10.58 6.00
CA VAL A 94 -11.23 11.23 4.85
C VAL A 94 -10.29 12.29 4.30
N ALA A 95 -9.73 12.05 3.11
CA ALA A 95 -8.93 13.00 2.34
C ALA A 95 -9.67 13.50 1.09
#